data_AF-A0A6B3BXX8-F1
#
_entry.id   AF-A0A6B3BXX8-F1
#
_cell.length_a   1.000
_cell.length_b   1.000
_cell.length_c   1.000
_cell.angle_alpha   90.00
_cell.angle_beta   90.00
_cell.angle_gamma   90.00
#
_symmetry.space_group_name_H-M   'P 1'
#
loop_
_entity.id
_entity.type
_entity.pdbx_description
1 polymer ?
#
loop_
_entity_poly.entity_id
_entity_poly.type
_entity_poly.pdbx_seq_one_letter_code
_entity_poly.pdbx_strand_id
1 'polypeptide(L)'
;MINGITLKSVQKKLAVAAAAAGLVMAFSGQAQAASYAQSTYDGCASTYGTFNYWQVGTAGGYALYDTNWDFTIWDNCADGKGAGLYTTYQKWENGAWNYHGYTKLGSDSNGANGTPGYASSNGYSLRDVKLYVCFVGDGSSCVSLF
;
A
#
# COMPACT_ATOMS: atom_id res chain seq x y z
N MET A 1 53.18 19.80 -13.33
CA MET A 1 52.78 19.77 -11.92
C MET A 1 51.30 19.46 -11.85
N ILE A 2 50.96 18.33 -11.25
CA ILE A 2 49.59 17.85 -10.98
C ILE A 2 49.06 18.63 -9.77
N ASN A 3 47.78 19.02 -9.78
CA ASN A 3 46.86 19.18 -8.64
C ASN A 3 45.64 20.00 -9.11
N GLY A 4 44.39 19.61 -8.97
CA GLY A 4 43.76 18.47 -8.32
C GLY A 4 42.25 18.73 -8.41
N ILE A 5 41.52 17.79 -9.00
CA ILE A 5 40.06 17.83 -9.13
C ILE A 5 39.46 17.64 -7.74
N THR A 6 38.62 18.58 -7.29
CA THR A 6 37.71 18.35 -6.16
C THR A 6 36.28 18.74 -6.56
N LEU A 7 35.66 17.94 -7.42
CA LEU A 7 34.21 17.96 -7.64
C LEU A 7 33.54 17.32 -6.41
N LYS A 8 33.31 18.12 -5.36
CA LYS A 8 32.50 17.69 -4.22
C LYS A 8 31.02 17.62 -4.62
N SER A 9 30.54 16.39 -4.71
CA SER A 9 29.19 15.97 -4.33
C SER A 9 28.00 16.59 -5.08
N VAL A 10 27.91 16.33 -6.38
CA VAL A 10 26.61 16.21 -7.06
C VAL A 10 26.11 14.78 -6.82
N GLN A 11 25.61 14.52 -5.60
CA GLN A 11 24.90 13.27 -5.32
C GLN A 11 23.52 13.36 -5.98
N LYS A 12 23.47 12.81 -7.19
CA LYS A 12 22.29 12.42 -7.95
C LYS A 12 21.27 11.76 -7.02
N LYS A 13 20.25 12.50 -6.60
CA LYS A 13 18.96 11.91 -6.19
C LYS A 13 18.20 11.51 -7.45
N LEU A 14 18.75 10.53 -8.17
CA LEU A 14 18.05 9.80 -9.22
C LEU A 14 17.79 8.39 -8.66
N ALA A 15 16.94 8.33 -7.63
CA ALA A 15 16.48 7.05 -7.11
C ALA A 15 15.18 6.73 -7.82
N VAL A 16 15.36 6.07 -8.96
CA VAL A 16 14.51 5.01 -9.52
C VAL A 16 13.03 5.18 -9.19
N ALA A 17 12.30 5.72 -10.18
CA ALA A 17 10.91 5.36 -10.38
C ALA A 17 10.85 3.83 -10.45
N ALA A 18 10.58 3.20 -9.31
CA ALA A 18 10.21 1.80 -9.27
C ALA A 18 8.93 1.73 -10.09
N ALA A 19 9.06 1.20 -11.29
CA ALA A 19 7.95 0.77 -12.11
C ALA A 19 7.19 -0.26 -11.29
N ALA A 20 6.27 0.22 -10.47
CA ALA A 20 5.17 -0.58 -9.98
C ALA A 20 4.36 -0.92 -11.23
N ALA A 21 4.75 -1.99 -11.91
CA ALA A 21 3.86 -2.81 -12.69
C ALA A 21 2.87 -3.45 -11.68
N GLY A 22 2.10 -2.60 -11.01
CA GLY A 22 0.95 -3.00 -10.23
C GLY A 22 -0.04 -3.46 -11.27
N LEU A 23 -0.23 -4.78 -11.30
CA LEU A 23 -1.32 -5.43 -11.98
C LEU A 23 -2.60 -4.73 -11.52
N VAL A 24 -3.07 -3.73 -12.27
CA VAL A 24 -4.32 -3.06 -11.96
C VAL A 24 -5.38 -4.13 -12.05
N MET A 25 -5.88 -4.57 -10.90
CA MET A 25 -6.98 -5.51 -10.83
C MET A 25 -8.19 -4.82 -11.46
N ALA A 26 -8.41 -5.09 -12.74
CA ALA A 26 -9.67 -4.84 -13.39
C ALA A 26 -10.66 -5.82 -12.75
N PHE A 27 -11.40 -5.35 -11.75
CA PHE A 27 -12.41 -6.09 -11.01
C PHE A 27 -13.44 -6.73 -11.95
N SER A 28 -13.18 -7.93 -12.45
CA SER A 28 -14.04 -8.63 -13.40
C SER A 28 -15.08 -9.46 -12.66
N GLY A 29 -16.14 -8.85 -12.11
CA GLY A 29 -17.33 -9.60 -11.65
C GLY A 29 -18.07 -9.09 -10.40
N GLN A 30 -19.19 -9.78 -10.12
CA GLN A 30 -19.96 -9.69 -8.88
C GLN A 30 -19.11 -10.19 -7.69
N ALA A 31 -19.50 -9.80 -6.46
CA ALA A 31 -18.81 -10.03 -5.18
C ALA A 31 -17.69 -11.09 -5.17
N GLN A 32 -16.47 -10.66 -4.85
CA GLN A 32 -15.25 -11.44 -4.89
C GLN A 32 -14.44 -11.23 -3.60
N ALA A 33 -13.82 -12.31 -3.15
CA ALA A 33 -12.98 -12.34 -1.97
C ALA A 33 -11.66 -13.00 -2.34
N ALA A 34 -10.55 -12.42 -1.91
CA ALA A 34 -9.24 -13.02 -2.09
C ALA A 34 -8.38 -12.83 -0.84
N SER A 35 -7.61 -13.86 -0.52
CA SER A 35 -6.62 -13.82 0.55
C SER A 35 -5.28 -13.38 -0.01
N TYR A 36 -4.61 -12.47 0.68
CA TYR A 36 -3.33 -11.93 0.28
C TYR A 36 -2.32 -12.06 1.42
N ALA A 37 -1.07 -12.31 1.05
CA ALA A 37 0.07 -12.25 1.95
C ALA A 37 1.24 -11.61 1.21
N GLN A 38 1.89 -10.63 1.83
CA GLN A 38 3.05 -9.96 1.26
C GLN A 38 3.99 -9.44 2.35
N SER A 39 5.27 -9.32 2.01
CA SER A 39 6.28 -8.70 2.87
C SER A 39 7.05 -7.60 2.14
N THR A 40 7.62 -6.70 2.92
CA THR A 40 8.58 -5.68 2.47
C THR A 40 9.86 -6.33 1.93
N TYR A 41 10.72 -5.55 1.24
CA TYR A 41 11.90 -6.07 0.53
C TYR A 41 12.93 -6.79 1.43
N ASP A 42 13.06 -6.37 2.68
CA ASP A 42 13.93 -7.00 3.68
C ASP A 42 13.22 -8.15 4.43
N GLY A 43 11.93 -8.35 4.18
CA GLY A 43 11.11 -9.37 4.82
C GLY A 43 10.69 -9.04 6.25
N CYS A 44 11.02 -7.85 6.75
CA CYS A 44 10.81 -7.50 8.15
C CYS A 44 9.37 -7.12 8.44
N ALA A 45 8.77 -6.24 7.64
CA ALA A 45 7.35 -5.93 7.72
C ALA A 45 6.56 -6.86 6.80
N SER A 46 5.53 -7.53 7.33
CA SER A 46 4.67 -8.43 6.56
C SER A 46 3.20 -8.25 6.90
N THR A 47 2.33 -8.65 5.99
CA THR A 47 0.89 -8.64 6.19
C THR A 47 0.25 -9.87 5.57
N TYR A 48 -0.80 -10.36 6.21
CA TYR A 48 -1.69 -11.37 5.65
C TYR A 48 -3.14 -11.04 6.00
N GLY A 49 -4.07 -11.38 5.11
CA GLY A 49 -5.46 -11.07 5.34
C GLY A 49 -6.35 -11.34 4.15
N THR A 50 -7.56 -10.80 4.21
CA THR A 50 -8.57 -10.92 3.18
C THR A 50 -8.99 -9.54 2.69
N PHE A 51 -9.20 -9.46 1.37
CA PHE A 51 -9.80 -8.32 0.72
C PHE A 51 -11.03 -8.80 -0.04
N ASN A 52 -12.17 -8.26 0.35
CA ASN A 52 -13.46 -8.50 -0.25
C ASN A 52 -13.87 -7.27 -1.04
N TYR A 53 -14.52 -7.46 -2.18
CA TYR A 53 -15.07 -6.39 -2.99
C TYR A 53 -16.33 -6.84 -3.70
N TRP A 54 -17.25 -5.93 -3.96
CA TRP A 54 -18.45 -6.23 -4.74
C TRP A 54 -18.89 -5.00 -5.52
N GLN A 55 -19.25 -5.22 -6.77
CA GLN A 55 -19.74 -4.15 -7.62
C GLN A 55 -21.13 -3.70 -7.13
N VAL A 56 -21.27 -2.41 -6.86
CA VAL A 56 -22.52 -1.79 -6.38
C VAL A 56 -23.16 -0.88 -7.42
N GLY A 57 -22.47 -0.57 -8.53
CA GLY A 57 -23.04 0.22 -9.61
C GLY A 57 -22.01 0.69 -10.62
N THR A 58 -22.30 1.83 -11.25
CA THR A 58 -21.41 2.54 -12.17
C THR A 58 -21.54 4.05 -11.97
N ALA A 59 -20.44 4.79 -12.12
CA ALA A 59 -20.41 6.24 -12.10
C ALA A 59 -19.24 6.81 -12.93
N GLY A 60 -19.48 7.92 -13.62
CA GLY A 60 -18.47 8.57 -14.45
C GLY A 60 -17.84 7.66 -15.51
N GLY A 61 -18.57 6.66 -16.01
CA GLY A 61 -18.08 5.68 -17.00
C GLY A 61 -17.31 4.48 -16.44
N TYR A 62 -17.20 4.35 -15.12
CA TYR A 62 -16.49 3.24 -14.46
C TYR A 62 -17.41 2.48 -13.50
N ALA A 63 -17.07 1.23 -13.21
CA ALA A 63 -17.74 0.46 -12.17
C ALA A 63 -17.42 1.00 -10.76
N LEU A 64 -18.41 0.93 -9.88
CA LEU A 64 -18.31 1.29 -8.47
C LEU A 64 -18.24 0.02 -7.63
N TYR A 65 -17.29 -0.02 -6.70
CA TYR A 65 -17.12 -1.13 -5.79
C TYR A 65 -17.18 -0.68 -4.34
N ASP A 66 -17.84 -1.47 -3.51
CA ASP A 66 -17.63 -1.44 -2.08
C ASP A 66 -16.66 -2.55 -1.70
N THR A 67 -15.87 -2.32 -0.66
CA THR A 67 -14.78 -3.21 -0.26
C THR A 67 -14.73 -3.40 1.25
N ASN A 68 -14.31 -4.56 1.70
CA ASN A 68 -14.03 -4.87 3.09
C ASN A 68 -12.62 -5.45 3.23
N TRP A 69 -11.85 -4.94 4.19
CA TRP A 69 -10.44 -5.27 4.41
C TRP A 69 -10.29 -5.82 5.82
N ASP A 70 -9.63 -6.97 5.94
CA ASP A 70 -9.27 -7.55 7.22
C ASP A 70 -7.87 -8.14 7.13
N PHE A 71 -6.90 -7.46 7.75
CA PHE A 71 -5.48 -7.80 7.68
C PHE A 71 -4.83 -7.79 9.04
N THR A 72 -3.91 -8.73 9.21
CA THR A 72 -2.92 -8.75 10.29
C THR A 72 -1.59 -8.21 9.73
N ILE A 73 -0.88 -7.43 10.54
CA ILE A 73 0.36 -6.73 10.18
C ILE A 73 1.42 -7.12 11.20
N TRP A 74 2.59 -7.54 10.75
CA TRP A 74 3.69 -7.98 11.57
C TRP A 74 4.93 -7.15 11.29
N ASP A 75 5.60 -6.71 12.35
CA ASP A 75 6.99 -6.34 12.31
C ASP A 75 7.82 -7.49 12.94
N ASN A 76 8.66 -8.10 12.11
CA ASN A 76 9.48 -9.25 12.46
C ASN A 76 10.91 -8.86 12.85
N CYS A 77 11.29 -7.58 12.78
CA CYS A 77 12.67 -7.15 12.96
C CYS A 77 12.82 -6.06 14.03
N ALA A 78 13.76 -6.25 14.96
CA ALA A 78 14.10 -5.27 15.99
C ALA A 78 14.90 -4.06 15.44
N ASP A 79 14.33 -3.35 14.46
CA ASP A 79 14.94 -2.18 13.82
C ASP A 79 14.39 -0.83 14.36
N GLY A 80 13.39 -0.89 15.23
CA GLY A 80 12.75 0.26 15.85
C GLY A 80 11.70 0.95 14.98
N LYS A 81 11.28 0.35 13.86
CA LYS A 81 10.23 0.87 12.97
C LYS A 81 9.02 -0.06 12.98
N GLY A 82 7.82 0.48 13.23
CA GLY A 82 6.60 -0.32 13.07
C GLY A 82 6.28 -0.64 11.61
N ALA A 83 5.61 -1.75 11.36
CA ALA A 83 5.01 -2.14 10.09
C ALA A 83 3.60 -1.52 9.93
N GLY A 84 3.24 -1.11 8.72
CA GLY A 84 1.96 -0.49 8.39
C GLY A 84 1.38 -0.98 7.08
N LEU A 85 0.04 -1.04 7.04
CA LEU A 85 -0.74 -1.30 5.83
C LEU A 85 -1.31 0.02 5.31
N TYR A 86 -1.12 0.27 4.03
CA TYR A 86 -1.55 1.48 3.34
C TYR A 86 -2.34 1.13 2.10
N THR A 87 -3.23 2.04 1.69
CA THR A 87 -4.03 1.86 0.48
C THR A 87 -3.97 3.10 -0.41
N THR A 88 -4.09 2.89 -1.72
CA THR A 88 -4.42 3.95 -2.68
C THR A 88 -5.69 3.56 -3.42
N TYR A 89 -6.57 4.51 -3.72
CA TYR A 89 -7.79 4.25 -4.49
C TYR A 89 -8.33 5.52 -5.15
N GLN A 90 -9.21 5.33 -6.12
CA GLN A 90 -10.08 6.38 -6.65
C GLN A 90 -11.45 6.27 -5.99
N LYS A 91 -12.02 7.39 -5.55
CA LYS A 91 -13.34 7.44 -4.91
C LYS A 91 -14.27 8.36 -5.69
N TRP A 92 -15.50 7.89 -5.92
CA TRP A 92 -16.54 8.72 -6.50
C TRP A 92 -17.17 9.60 -5.42
N GLU A 93 -16.89 10.90 -5.47
CA GLU A 93 -17.44 11.88 -4.54
C GLU A 93 -17.61 13.23 -5.23
N ASN A 94 -18.63 13.98 -4.84
CA ASN A 94 -18.96 15.29 -5.44
C ASN A 94 -19.10 15.26 -6.97
N GLY A 95 -19.57 14.15 -7.54
CA GLY A 95 -19.79 13.99 -8.98
C GLY A 95 -18.50 13.78 -9.80
N ALA A 96 -17.37 13.48 -9.16
CA ALA A 96 -16.11 13.22 -9.84
C ALA A 96 -15.31 12.09 -9.16
N TRP A 97 -14.33 11.55 -9.89
CA TRP A 97 -13.35 10.61 -9.35
C TRP A 97 -12.21 11.38 -8.68
N ASN A 98 -12.01 11.14 -7.39
CA ASN A 98 -10.97 11.77 -6.59
C ASN A 98 -9.97 10.72 -6.13
N TYR A 99 -8.67 11.02 -6.31
CA TYR A 99 -7.61 10.12 -5.91
C TYR A 99 -7.30 10.28 -4.42
N HIS A 100 -7.24 9.16 -3.71
CA HIS A 100 -6.84 9.05 -2.32
C HIS A 100 -5.55 8.23 -2.27
N GLY A 101 -4.45 8.87 -1.88
CA GLY A 101 -3.12 8.27 -1.88
C GLY A 101 -2.64 7.87 -0.48
N TYR A 102 -2.02 6.70 -0.37
CA TYR A 102 -1.31 6.19 0.81
C TYR A 102 -2.05 6.39 2.14
N THR A 103 -3.36 6.13 2.14
CA THR A 103 -4.18 6.17 3.35
C THR A 103 -3.78 5.00 4.25
N LYS A 104 -3.38 5.28 5.48
CA LYS A 104 -3.00 4.26 6.46
C LYS A 104 -4.25 3.52 6.96
N LEU A 105 -4.21 2.19 6.92
CA LEU A 105 -5.30 1.32 7.39
C LEU A 105 -5.07 0.81 8.81
N GLY A 106 -3.81 0.56 9.14
CA GLY A 106 -3.39 0.08 10.45
C GLY A 106 -1.87 -0.04 10.51
N SER A 107 -1.36 -0.31 11.70
CA SER A 107 0.05 -0.63 11.93
C SER A 107 0.20 -1.39 13.23
N ASP A 108 1.30 -2.12 13.37
CA ASP A 108 1.78 -2.42 14.70
C ASP A 108 2.39 -1.11 15.28
N SER A 109 1.90 -0.68 16.44
CA SER A 109 2.17 0.68 16.94
C SER A 109 3.50 0.82 17.69
N ASN A 110 4.20 -0.29 17.96
CA ASN A 110 5.27 -0.33 18.96
C ASN A 110 6.67 -0.64 18.39
N GLY A 111 6.79 -0.94 17.09
CA GLY A 111 8.00 -1.58 16.56
C GLY A 111 8.19 -2.98 17.18
N ALA A 112 9.08 -3.76 16.59
CA ALA A 112 9.19 -5.20 16.82
C ALA A 112 9.14 -5.58 18.28
N ASN A 113 7.99 -6.15 18.66
CA ASN A 113 7.78 -6.86 19.90
C ASN A 113 6.46 -7.65 19.81
N GLY A 114 6.44 -8.62 18.90
CA GLY A 114 5.61 -9.82 18.94
C GLY A 114 4.08 -9.66 18.90
N THR A 115 3.55 -8.43 18.96
CA THR A 115 2.12 -8.16 18.95
C THR A 115 1.76 -7.59 17.58
N PRO A 116 0.98 -8.31 16.77
CA PRO A 116 0.63 -7.83 15.46
C PRO A 116 -0.27 -6.60 15.54
N GLY A 117 -0.14 -5.74 14.53
CA GLY A 117 -1.16 -4.75 14.20
C GLY A 117 -2.33 -5.41 13.47
N TYR A 118 -3.50 -4.79 13.57
CA TYR A 118 -4.70 -5.22 12.85
C TYR A 118 -5.28 -4.04 12.08
N ALA A 119 -5.73 -4.31 10.87
CA ALA A 119 -6.43 -3.36 10.03
C ALA A 119 -7.75 -3.97 9.56
N SER A 120 -8.85 -3.49 10.14
CA SER A 120 -10.21 -3.80 9.68
C SER A 120 -10.88 -2.51 9.22
N SER A 121 -11.27 -2.45 7.94
CA SER A 121 -11.87 -1.25 7.38
C SER A 121 -12.78 -1.56 6.20
N ASN A 122 -13.61 -0.59 5.84
CA ASN A 122 -14.49 -0.66 4.69
C ASN A 122 -14.26 0.53 3.77
N GLY A 123 -14.41 0.29 2.48
CA GLY A 123 -14.35 1.29 1.43
C GLY A 123 -15.67 1.31 0.67
N TYR A 124 -16.13 2.50 0.28
CA TYR A 124 -17.39 2.68 -0.42
C TYR A 124 -17.21 3.49 -1.69
N SER A 125 -17.88 3.07 -2.78
CA SER A 125 -17.84 3.78 -4.06
C SER A 125 -16.42 4.01 -4.59
N LEU A 126 -15.61 2.95 -4.52
CA LEU A 126 -14.18 2.96 -4.88
C LEU A 126 -13.91 2.29 -6.23
N ARG A 127 -12.73 2.57 -6.79
CA ARG A 127 -12.08 1.78 -7.85
C ARG A 127 -10.55 1.89 -7.73
N ASP A 128 -9.85 1.08 -8.53
CA ASP A 128 -8.39 1.11 -8.66
C ASP A 128 -7.67 0.99 -7.30
N VAL A 129 -8.18 0.13 -6.42
CA VAL A 129 -7.63 -0.07 -5.07
C VAL A 129 -6.31 -0.83 -5.16
N LYS A 130 -5.29 -0.33 -4.47
CA LYS A 130 -3.99 -1.01 -4.29
C LYS A 130 -3.62 -1.00 -2.82
N LEU A 131 -3.14 -2.13 -2.32
CA LEU A 131 -2.68 -2.27 -0.94
C LEU A 131 -1.16 -2.39 -0.89
N TYR A 132 -0.56 -1.80 0.13
CA TYR A 132 0.88 -1.74 0.34
C TYR A 132 1.22 -2.06 1.79
N VAL A 133 2.26 -2.88 1.98
CA VAL A 133 2.91 -3.05 3.28
C VAL A 133 4.21 -2.24 3.28
N CYS A 134 4.43 -1.44 4.32
CA CYS A 134 5.61 -0.60 4.47
C CYS A 134 6.00 -0.48 5.94
N PHE A 135 7.23 -0.09 6.23
CA PHE A 135 7.57 0.51 7.51
C PHE A 135 6.93 1.89 7.66
N VAL A 136 6.44 2.18 8.87
CA VAL A 136 5.84 3.45 9.24
C VAL A 136 6.91 4.54 9.15
N GLY A 137 6.64 5.56 8.33
CA GLY A 137 7.56 6.68 8.10
C GLY A 137 8.64 6.40 7.05
N ASP A 138 8.66 5.23 6.43
CA ASP A 138 9.65 4.86 5.41
C ASP A 138 8.97 4.31 4.15
N GLY A 139 8.58 5.22 3.26
CA GLY A 139 7.93 4.86 1.99
C GLY A 139 8.82 4.07 1.02
N SER A 140 10.14 4.02 1.25
CA SER A 140 11.06 3.27 0.38
C SER A 140 10.98 1.75 0.62
N SER A 141 10.44 1.34 1.76
CA SER A 141 10.21 -0.06 2.11
C SER A 141 8.95 -0.66 1.49
N CYS A 142 8.08 0.16 0.88
CA CYS A 142 6.75 -0.26 0.46
C CYS A 142 6.76 -1.35 -0.62
N VAL A 143 6.00 -2.41 -0.39
CA VAL A 143 5.71 -3.46 -1.37
C VAL A 143 4.20 -3.58 -1.56
N SER A 144 3.76 -3.63 -2.83
CA SER A 144 2.34 -3.80 -3.19
C SER A 144 1.90 -5.25 -3.05
N LEU A 145 0.72 -5.44 -2.48
CA LEU A 145 0.03 -6.74 -2.42
C LEU A 145 -0.61 -7.07 -3.77
N PHE A 146 -1.18 -6.05 -4.42
CA PHE A 146 -1.74 -6.04 -5.77
C PHE A 146 -1.86 -4.58 -6.27
#